data_AF-A0A060Z415-F1
#
_entry.id   AF-A0A060Z415-F1
#
_cell.length_a   1.000
_cell.length_b   1.000
_cell.length_c   1.000
_cell.angle_alpha   90.00
_cell.angle_beta   90.00
_cell.angle_gamma   90.00
#
_symmetry.space_group_name_H-M   'P 1'
#
loop_
_entity.id
_entity.type
_entity.pdbx_description
1 polymer ?
#
loop_
_entity_poly.entity_id
_entity_poly.type
_entity_poly.pdbx_seq_one_letter_code
_entity_poly.pdbx_strand_id
1 'polypeptide(L)'
;SLSSSLSRSPSSSLTHTHTHTHTHTHTHTHTQRELSGSPGGGVFGDQEKTGGREALDQVQGIPGNKQCCDCGEPGPDWASINLGITLCIVCSGIHRSLGVHFSKVRSLTLDSWEPELVRLMCELGNTAINRIYEARIDEITIKKPHPSSPRGDKESWIRSKFVEKKFIQKLPETGRNIPLRRSSARRNRANTQERPAGSRPPLKPKPNRATLPRLPGLNQSDLLQKNNTGIHKDGEDDEEEDLSGLHPGALLYRSAALQHFPVMADALAHGADVNWVNTVEESSTPLIQAVTANSLAACEFLLQNGANVNTADSNGRGPLHHATILGHTG
;
A
#
# COMPACT_ATOMS: atom_id res chain seq x y z
N SER A 1 82.24 25.23 7.71
CA SER A 1 82.04 23.93 8.38
C SER A 1 80.55 23.73 8.57
N LEU A 2 80.08 22.50 8.36
CA LEU A 2 78.77 21.96 8.76
C LEU A 2 77.56 22.52 7.98
N SER A 3 76.54 21.77 7.60
CA SER A 3 76.33 20.34 7.39
C SER A 3 74.92 20.23 6.80
N SER A 4 74.79 19.37 5.80
CA SER A 4 73.57 18.94 5.11
C SER A 4 72.43 18.50 6.04
N SER A 5 71.20 18.90 5.72
CA SER A 5 69.98 18.19 6.10
C SER A 5 68.94 18.29 4.99
N LEU A 6 68.91 17.27 4.13
CA LEU A 6 67.81 17.00 3.20
C LEU A 6 66.57 16.56 4.00
N SER A 7 65.47 17.28 3.87
CA SER A 7 64.14 16.78 4.26
C SER A 7 63.51 16.03 3.09
N ARG A 8 63.51 14.70 3.19
CA ARG A 8 62.83 13.76 2.30
C ARG A 8 61.31 13.89 2.45
N SER A 9 60.61 14.13 1.35
CA SER A 9 59.16 14.01 1.24
C SER A 9 58.75 12.54 1.38
N PRO A 10 57.69 12.19 2.14
CA PRO A 10 57.19 10.83 2.17
C PRO A 10 56.33 10.56 0.92
N SER A 11 56.82 9.69 0.04
CA SER A 11 56.03 8.98 -0.96
C SER A 11 55.63 7.62 -0.39
N SER A 12 54.33 7.39 -0.19
CA SER A 12 53.82 6.05 0.07
C SER A 12 52.40 5.88 -0.51
N SER A 13 52.40 5.25 -1.69
CA SER A 13 51.46 4.24 -2.19
C SER A 13 49.97 4.41 -1.87
N LEU A 14 49.22 4.99 -2.82
CA LEU A 14 47.79 4.74 -2.96
C LEU A 14 47.61 3.36 -3.63
N THR A 15 47.11 2.39 -2.88
CA THR A 15 46.60 1.13 -3.44
C THR A 15 45.30 1.42 -4.20
N HIS A 16 45.37 1.43 -5.54
CA HIS A 16 44.19 1.44 -6.39
C HIS A 16 43.52 0.06 -6.34
N THR A 17 42.44 -0.09 -5.59
CA THR A 17 41.51 -1.20 -5.78
C THR A 17 40.66 -0.91 -7.01
N HIS A 18 41.02 -1.52 -8.15
CA HIS A 18 40.17 -1.60 -9.33
C HIS A 18 39.05 -2.61 -9.06
N THR A 19 37.84 -2.13 -8.76
CA THR A 19 36.63 -2.95 -8.85
C THR A 19 36.16 -2.97 -10.31
N HIS A 20 36.44 -4.07 -11.00
CA HIS A 20 35.79 -4.37 -12.28
C HIS A 20 34.33 -4.75 -12.03
N THR A 21 33.40 -3.83 -12.28
CA THR A 21 31.99 -4.18 -12.46
C THR A 21 31.80 -4.75 -13.88
N HIS A 22 31.56 -6.05 -13.96
CA HIS A 22 31.11 -6.69 -15.18
C HIS A 22 29.69 -6.22 -15.51
N THR A 23 29.56 -5.38 -16.54
CA THR A 23 28.28 -5.09 -17.19
C THR A 23 27.92 -6.28 -18.08
N HIS A 24 26.96 -7.11 -17.66
CA HIS A 24 26.36 -8.09 -18.54
C HIS A 24 25.44 -7.38 -19.54
N THR A 25 25.96 -7.09 -20.73
CA THR A 25 25.16 -6.65 -21.88
C THR A 25 24.60 -7.90 -22.55
N HIS A 26 23.33 -8.24 -22.31
CA HIS A 26 22.64 -9.26 -23.10
C HIS A 26 22.32 -8.69 -24.49
N THR A 27 23.18 -9.00 -25.45
CA THR A 27 22.91 -8.76 -26.88
C THR A 27 22.22 -10.01 -27.44
N HIS A 28 20.92 -9.95 -27.69
CA HIS A 28 20.22 -11.02 -28.42
C HIS A 28 20.48 -10.84 -29.93
N THR A 29 21.44 -11.59 -30.47
CA THR A 29 21.64 -11.76 -31.92
C THR A 29 20.63 -12.79 -32.46
N HIS A 30 19.73 -12.34 -33.33
CA HIS A 30 18.73 -13.17 -33.99
C HIS A 30 19.36 -13.85 -35.23
N THR A 31 19.86 -15.08 -35.10
CA THR A 31 20.22 -15.91 -36.26
C THR A 31 19.00 -16.66 -36.78
N GLN A 32 18.47 -16.21 -37.92
CA GLN A 32 17.53 -16.98 -38.73
C GLN A 32 18.21 -18.26 -39.24
N ARG A 33 17.55 -19.40 -39.04
CA ARG A 33 17.85 -20.64 -39.76
C ARG A 33 16.53 -21.25 -40.19
N GLU A 34 16.23 -21.17 -41.48
CA GLU A 34 15.15 -21.94 -42.10
C GLU A 34 15.65 -23.37 -42.40
N LEU A 35 14.85 -24.39 -42.05
CA LEU A 35 14.17 -25.29 -43.01
C LEU A 35 13.65 -26.60 -42.34
N SER A 36 12.34 -26.82 -42.57
CA SER A 36 11.60 -28.07 -42.81
C SER A 36 11.58 -29.24 -41.81
N GLY A 37 10.37 -29.61 -41.34
CA GLY A 37 10.05 -30.95 -40.85
C GLY A 37 8.74 -31.07 -40.04
N SER A 38 7.62 -31.31 -40.74
CA SER A 38 6.32 -31.96 -40.40
C SER A 38 5.66 -31.95 -38.99
N PRO A 39 4.31 -32.03 -38.93
CA PRO A 39 3.52 -31.66 -37.74
C PRO A 39 3.30 -32.85 -36.78
N GLY A 40 3.80 -32.71 -35.56
CA GLY A 40 3.45 -33.56 -34.42
C GLY A 40 2.70 -32.74 -33.38
N GLY A 41 1.44 -33.10 -33.12
CA GLY A 41 0.56 -32.39 -32.20
C GLY A 41 1.11 -32.34 -30.76
N GLY A 42 1.05 -31.14 -30.20
CA GLY A 42 1.27 -30.85 -28.80
C GLY A 42 0.66 -29.49 -28.50
N VAL A 43 -0.58 -29.49 -28.00
CA VAL A 43 -1.26 -28.29 -27.51
C VAL A 43 -0.63 -27.93 -26.16
N PHE A 44 0.45 -27.16 -26.22
CA PHE A 44 0.97 -26.39 -25.08
C PHE A 44 1.29 -24.99 -25.63
N GLY A 45 0.26 -24.19 -25.81
CA GLY A 45 0.34 -22.83 -26.31
C GLY A 45 -0.59 -21.90 -25.53
N ASP A 46 -0.08 -20.69 -25.31
CA ASP A 46 -0.83 -19.43 -25.11
C ASP A 46 -1.32 -18.98 -23.73
N GLN A 47 -0.99 -19.62 -22.60
CA GLN A 47 -1.40 -19.04 -21.29
C GLN A 47 -0.48 -17.93 -20.76
N GLU A 48 0.79 -17.84 -21.18
CA GLU A 48 1.73 -16.84 -20.63
C GLU A 48 1.68 -15.46 -21.33
N LYS A 49 1.19 -15.39 -22.58
CA LYS A 49 1.12 -14.14 -23.36
C LYS A 49 -0.22 -13.41 -23.23
N THR A 50 -1.26 -14.07 -22.71
CA THR A 50 -2.60 -13.49 -22.54
C THR A 50 -2.65 -12.57 -21.31
N GLY A 51 -2.05 -12.97 -20.19
CA GLY A 51 -2.11 -12.22 -18.93
C GLY A 51 -1.55 -10.79 -19.00
N GLY A 52 -0.45 -10.57 -19.76
CA GLY A 52 0.12 -9.23 -19.93
C GLY A 52 -0.76 -8.29 -20.77
N ARG A 53 -1.42 -8.81 -21.82
CA ARG A 53 -2.38 -8.00 -22.60
C ARG A 53 -3.61 -7.64 -21.77
N GLU A 54 -4.09 -8.58 -20.96
CA GLU A 54 -5.22 -8.34 -20.07
C GLU A 54 -4.89 -7.31 -18.97
N ALA A 55 -3.69 -7.34 -18.41
CA ALA A 55 -3.23 -6.35 -17.43
C ALA A 55 -3.10 -4.96 -18.06
N LEU A 56 -2.50 -4.87 -19.26
CA LEU A 56 -2.37 -3.61 -20.00
C LEU A 56 -3.73 -2.94 -20.21
N ASP A 57 -4.71 -3.67 -20.75
CA ASP A 57 -6.03 -3.13 -21.09
C ASP A 57 -6.78 -2.65 -19.84
N GLN A 58 -6.74 -3.42 -18.75
CA GLN A 58 -7.36 -3.04 -17.48
C GLN A 58 -6.71 -1.79 -16.90
N VAL A 59 -5.38 -1.78 -16.78
CA VAL A 59 -4.65 -0.67 -16.16
C VAL A 59 -4.72 0.60 -16.99
N GLN A 60 -4.66 0.53 -18.32
CA GLN A 60 -4.81 1.70 -19.20
C GLN A 60 -6.25 2.23 -19.27
N GLY A 61 -7.25 1.43 -18.88
CA GLY A 61 -8.65 1.84 -18.75
C GLY A 61 -8.90 2.86 -17.64
N ILE A 62 -7.99 2.95 -16.66
CA ILE A 62 -8.10 3.83 -15.50
C ILE A 62 -7.87 5.31 -15.87
N PRO A 63 -8.59 6.26 -15.25
CA PRO A 63 -8.44 7.68 -15.52
C PRO A 63 -6.98 8.17 -15.46
N GLY A 64 -6.51 8.72 -16.57
CA GLY A 64 -5.15 9.26 -16.71
C GLY A 64 -4.08 8.25 -17.12
N ASN A 65 -4.35 6.95 -17.07
CA ASN A 65 -3.34 5.93 -17.38
C ASN A 65 -3.02 5.77 -18.87
N LYS A 66 -3.81 6.41 -19.75
CA LYS A 66 -3.54 6.48 -21.20
C LYS A 66 -2.36 7.37 -21.58
N GLN A 67 -1.82 8.13 -20.62
CA GLN A 67 -0.67 9.01 -20.81
C GLN A 67 0.29 8.80 -19.65
N CYS A 68 1.59 8.87 -19.91
CA CYS A 68 2.65 8.74 -18.90
C CYS A 68 2.44 9.76 -17.78
N CYS A 69 2.52 9.27 -16.54
CA CYS A 69 2.28 10.06 -15.32
C CYS A 69 3.12 11.35 -15.28
N ASP A 70 4.35 11.32 -15.80
CA ASP A 70 5.33 12.39 -15.59
C ASP A 70 5.52 13.32 -16.78
N CYS A 71 5.38 12.83 -18.01
CA CYS A 71 5.62 13.64 -19.22
C CYS A 71 4.45 13.64 -20.21
N GLY A 72 3.37 12.89 -19.95
CA GLY A 72 2.19 12.87 -20.82
C GLY A 72 2.33 12.04 -22.10
N GLU A 73 3.43 11.29 -22.28
CA GLU A 73 3.62 10.41 -23.45
C GLU A 73 2.44 9.41 -23.56
N PRO A 74 1.75 9.34 -24.71
CA PRO A 74 0.59 8.46 -24.87
C PRO A 74 0.96 6.97 -24.84
N GLY A 75 0.02 6.13 -24.41
CA GLY A 75 0.14 4.67 -24.41
C GLY A 75 1.30 4.11 -23.57
N PRO A 76 1.48 4.53 -22.31
CA PRO A 76 2.54 4.01 -21.46
C PRO A 76 2.36 2.50 -21.18
N ASP A 77 3.42 1.73 -21.41
CA ASP A 77 3.50 0.27 -21.27
C ASP A 77 4.34 -0.19 -20.06
N TRP A 78 4.74 0.74 -19.20
CA TRP A 78 5.39 0.48 -17.92
C TRP A 78 4.56 1.02 -16.77
N ALA A 79 4.84 0.52 -15.57
CA ALA A 79 4.19 0.97 -14.35
C ALA A 79 5.16 1.01 -13.17
N SER A 80 4.89 1.87 -12.19
CA SER A 80 5.48 1.80 -10.86
C SER A 80 4.45 1.23 -9.89
N ILE A 81 4.63 -0.02 -9.48
CA ILE A 81 3.59 -0.81 -8.79
C ILE A 81 3.34 -0.35 -7.35
N ASN A 82 4.37 0.15 -6.66
CA ASN A 82 4.22 0.73 -5.32
C ASN A 82 3.55 2.11 -5.31
N LEU A 83 3.57 2.81 -6.44
CA LEU A 83 2.98 4.14 -6.59
C LEU A 83 1.60 4.09 -7.27
N GLY A 84 1.29 3.03 -8.01
CA GLY A 84 0.03 2.92 -8.75
C GLY A 84 -0.03 3.80 -10.00
N ILE A 85 1.09 4.00 -10.72
CA ILE A 85 1.17 4.88 -11.90
C ILE A 85 1.67 4.16 -13.15
N THR A 86 1.28 4.65 -14.33
CA THR A 86 1.81 4.20 -15.63
C THR A 86 2.83 5.19 -16.21
N LEU A 87 3.87 4.65 -16.84
CA LEU A 87 5.07 5.34 -17.29
C LEU A 87 5.41 4.94 -18.72
N CYS A 88 5.94 5.88 -19.52
CA CYS A 88 6.59 5.52 -20.77
C CYS A 88 7.97 4.92 -20.51
N ILE A 89 8.56 4.30 -21.54
CA ILE A 89 9.89 3.67 -21.47
C ILE A 89 10.98 4.61 -20.95
N VAL A 90 10.92 5.90 -21.27
CA VAL A 90 11.94 6.87 -20.83
C VAL A 90 11.80 7.18 -19.34
N CYS A 91 10.58 7.51 -18.87
CA CYS A 91 10.33 7.83 -17.47
C CYS A 91 10.51 6.59 -16.58
N SER A 92 10.12 5.40 -17.05
CA SER A 92 10.34 4.15 -16.33
C SER A 92 11.84 3.89 -16.11
N GLY A 93 12.69 4.20 -17.09
CA GLY A 93 14.15 4.15 -16.94
C GLY A 93 14.70 5.11 -15.87
N ILE A 94 14.11 6.30 -15.73
CA ILE A 94 14.49 7.26 -14.68
C ILE A 94 14.02 6.78 -13.30
N HIS A 95 12.79 6.26 -13.20
CA HIS A 95 12.28 5.66 -11.97
C HIS A 95 13.18 4.53 -11.46
N ARG A 96 13.72 3.69 -12.37
CA ARG A 96 14.71 2.67 -12.01
C ARG A 96 15.97 3.25 -11.38
N SER A 97 16.47 4.38 -11.89
CA SER A 97 17.67 5.02 -11.33
C SER A 97 17.45 5.71 -9.99
N LEU A 98 16.21 5.92 -9.56
CA LEU A 98 15.91 6.40 -8.19
C LEU A 98 16.15 5.30 -7.14
N GLY A 99 15.85 4.04 -7.50
CA GLY A 99 15.94 2.88 -6.62
C GLY A 99 14.60 2.42 -6.05
N VAL A 100 14.59 1.17 -5.57
CA VAL A 100 13.36 0.41 -5.19
C VAL A 100 12.60 0.97 -3.99
N HIS A 101 13.24 1.84 -3.21
CA HIS A 101 12.63 2.55 -2.09
C HIS A 101 11.77 3.73 -2.54
N PHE A 102 11.98 4.24 -3.76
CA PHE A 102 11.11 5.25 -4.37
C PHE A 102 10.12 4.62 -5.35
N SER A 103 10.60 3.74 -6.24
CA SER A 103 9.79 3.20 -7.31
C SER A 103 10.15 1.76 -7.66
N LYS A 104 9.13 0.93 -7.82
CA LYS A 104 9.23 -0.48 -8.23
C LYS A 104 8.66 -0.62 -9.63
N VAL A 105 9.53 -0.66 -10.64
CA VAL A 105 9.11 -0.62 -12.04
C VAL A 105 8.83 -2.03 -12.60
N ARG A 106 7.71 -2.19 -13.31
CA ARG A 106 7.30 -3.38 -14.08
C ARG A 106 6.79 -2.99 -15.46
N SER A 107 6.97 -3.86 -16.44
CA SER A 107 6.37 -3.76 -17.76
C SER A 107 4.96 -4.33 -17.72
N LEU A 108 3.99 -3.62 -18.30
CA LEU A 108 2.61 -4.11 -18.45
C LEU A 108 2.51 -5.23 -19.49
N THR A 109 3.48 -5.33 -20.42
CA THR A 109 3.42 -6.27 -21.54
C THR A 109 4.46 -7.39 -21.47
N LEU A 110 5.56 -7.18 -20.74
CA LEU A 110 6.69 -8.11 -20.70
C LEU A 110 6.81 -8.87 -19.37
N ASP A 111 6.23 -8.37 -18.28
CA ASP A 111 6.26 -9.03 -16.97
C ASP A 111 4.94 -9.75 -16.69
N SER A 112 4.98 -10.77 -15.83
CA SER A 112 3.77 -11.42 -15.30
C SER A 112 3.10 -10.52 -14.24
N TRP A 113 1.76 -10.53 -14.24
CA TRP A 113 0.95 -9.72 -13.33
C TRP A 113 0.01 -10.61 -12.53
N GLU A 114 0.14 -10.54 -11.21
CA GLU A 114 -0.81 -11.17 -10.29
C GLU A 114 -2.13 -10.37 -10.26
N PRO A 115 -3.29 -11.04 -10.16
CA PRO A 115 -4.59 -10.37 -10.17
C PRO A 115 -4.71 -9.27 -9.11
N GLU A 116 -4.14 -9.48 -7.93
CA GLU A 116 -4.17 -8.56 -6.80
C GLU A 116 -3.39 -7.28 -7.11
N LEU A 117 -2.27 -7.40 -7.84
CA LEU A 117 -1.48 -6.27 -8.28
C LEU A 117 -2.19 -5.49 -9.40
N VAL A 118 -2.90 -6.18 -10.31
CA VAL A 118 -3.76 -5.52 -11.30
C VAL A 118 -4.88 -4.75 -10.60
N ARG A 119 -5.57 -5.38 -9.62
CA ARG A 119 -6.59 -4.69 -8.80
C ARG A 119 -6.03 -3.45 -8.13
N LEU A 120 -4.84 -3.54 -7.52
CA LEU A 120 -4.19 -2.39 -6.91
C LEU A 120 -3.96 -1.25 -7.91
N MET A 121 -3.45 -1.55 -9.10
CA MET A 121 -3.27 -0.54 -10.15
C MET A 121 -4.59 0.08 -10.60
N CYS A 122 -5.70 -0.66 -10.52
CA CYS A 122 -7.05 -0.19 -10.83
C CYS A 122 -7.66 0.72 -9.76
N GLU A 123 -7.26 0.58 -8.49
CA GLU A 123 -7.70 1.43 -7.38
C GLU A 123 -6.95 2.77 -7.29
N LEU A 124 -5.87 2.92 -8.06
CA LEU A 124 -5.03 4.13 -8.13
C LEU A 124 -5.10 4.77 -9.52
N GLY A 125 -3.95 4.98 -10.16
CA GLY A 125 -3.83 5.60 -11.47
C GLY A 125 -3.29 7.02 -11.44
N ASN A 126 -2.85 7.46 -12.62
CA ASN A 126 -2.11 8.71 -12.79
C ASN A 126 -2.92 9.94 -12.38
N THR A 127 -4.24 9.93 -12.58
CA THR A 127 -5.09 11.05 -12.13
C THR A 127 -5.07 11.18 -10.62
N ALA A 128 -5.25 10.07 -9.90
CA ALA A 128 -5.27 10.07 -8.44
C ALA A 128 -3.90 10.49 -7.88
N ILE A 129 -2.82 9.93 -8.41
CA ILE A 129 -1.46 10.20 -7.92
C ILE A 129 -0.99 11.62 -8.29
N ASN A 130 -1.35 12.15 -9.46
CA ASN A 130 -1.01 13.53 -9.81
C ASN A 130 -1.78 14.55 -8.95
N ARG A 131 -3.00 14.24 -8.48
CA ARG A 131 -3.69 15.11 -7.51
C ARG A 131 -2.92 15.28 -6.19
N ILE A 132 -2.09 14.29 -5.83
CA ILE A 132 -1.25 14.31 -4.63
C ILE A 132 0.10 14.97 -4.96
N TYR A 133 0.83 14.38 -5.91
CA TYR A 133 2.21 14.72 -6.20
C TYR A 133 2.39 15.92 -7.14
N GLU A 134 1.32 16.44 -7.72
CA GLU A 134 1.29 17.66 -8.54
C GLU A 134 0.27 18.68 -7.99
N ALA A 135 -0.19 18.52 -6.73
CA ALA A 135 -1.26 19.31 -6.11
C ALA A 135 -1.05 20.83 -6.21
N ARG A 136 0.20 21.28 -6.09
CA ARG A 136 0.59 22.70 -6.10
C ARG A 136 1.42 23.07 -7.33
N ILE A 137 1.21 22.37 -8.44
CA ILE A 137 1.97 22.63 -9.68
C ILE A 137 1.81 24.07 -10.17
N ASP A 138 0.61 24.65 -10.06
CA ASP A 138 0.32 26.02 -10.52
C ASP A 138 0.95 27.11 -9.64
N GLU A 139 1.30 26.78 -8.39
CA GLU A 139 1.96 27.70 -7.46
C GLU A 139 3.49 27.74 -7.65
N ILE A 140 4.02 26.83 -8.45
CA ILE A 140 5.46 26.60 -8.59
C ILE A 140 5.87 26.90 -10.03
N THR A 141 7.04 27.50 -10.22
CA THR A 141 7.53 27.92 -11.56
C THR A 141 8.07 26.77 -12.40
N ILE A 142 8.19 25.57 -11.84
CA ILE A 142 8.69 24.36 -12.50
C ILE A 142 7.57 23.79 -13.37
N LYS A 143 7.81 23.67 -14.67
CA LYS A 143 6.84 23.12 -15.62
C LYS A 143 7.02 21.61 -15.80
N LYS A 144 5.89 20.91 -15.92
CA LYS A 144 5.85 19.51 -16.31
C LYS A 144 6.49 19.32 -17.69
N PRO A 145 7.38 18.33 -17.89
CA PRO A 145 8.02 18.09 -19.17
C PRO A 145 7.03 17.57 -20.22
N HIS A 146 7.32 17.84 -21.48
CA HIS A 146 6.57 17.33 -22.63
C HIS A 146 7.11 15.93 -23.04
N PRO A 147 6.36 15.11 -23.80
CA PRO A 147 6.86 13.85 -24.35
C PRO A 147 8.20 13.98 -25.09
N SER A 148 8.38 15.06 -25.85
CA SER A 148 9.63 15.36 -26.58
C SER A 148 10.74 16.01 -25.74
N SER A 149 10.50 16.32 -24.45
CA SER A 149 11.52 16.93 -23.60
C SER A 149 12.73 16.00 -23.43
N PRO A 150 13.96 16.55 -23.37
CA PRO A 150 15.17 15.78 -23.07
C PRO A 150 15.04 14.95 -21.80
N ARG A 151 15.75 13.81 -21.77
CA ARG A 151 15.77 12.92 -20.60
C ARG A 151 16.18 13.64 -19.30
N GLY A 152 17.11 14.59 -19.37
CA GLY A 152 17.57 15.37 -18.20
C GLY A 152 16.47 16.24 -17.57
N ASP A 153 15.58 16.82 -18.38
CA ASP A 153 14.45 17.61 -17.89
C ASP A 153 13.41 16.70 -17.22
N LYS A 154 13.13 15.55 -17.85
CA LYS A 154 12.27 14.52 -17.27
C LYS A 154 12.83 14.01 -15.93
N GLU A 155 14.14 13.82 -15.84
CA GLU A 155 14.80 13.38 -14.61
C GLU A 155 14.70 14.41 -13.49
N SER A 156 14.97 15.68 -13.80
CA SER A 156 14.84 16.78 -12.84
C SER A 156 13.41 16.92 -12.31
N TRP A 157 12.42 16.77 -13.20
CA TRP A 157 11.00 16.75 -12.84
C TRP A 157 10.65 15.59 -11.92
N ILE A 158 11.00 14.36 -12.30
CA ILE A 158 10.68 13.15 -11.55
C ILE A 158 11.31 13.17 -10.15
N ARG A 159 12.56 13.65 -10.01
CA ARG A 159 13.21 13.83 -8.70
C ARG A 159 12.48 14.88 -7.85
N SER A 160 12.14 16.03 -8.43
CA SER A 160 11.37 17.08 -7.76
C SER A 160 10.01 16.55 -7.27
N LYS A 161 9.37 15.71 -8.09
CA LYS A 161 8.05 15.13 -7.83
C LYS A 161 8.09 14.09 -6.71
N PHE A 162 8.91 13.04 -6.80
CA PHE A 162 8.81 11.89 -5.89
C PHE A 162 9.86 11.85 -4.79
N VAL A 163 11.05 12.42 -5.01
CA VAL A 163 12.13 12.41 -4.02
C VAL A 163 11.99 13.62 -3.10
N GLU A 164 11.92 14.81 -3.71
CA GLU A 164 11.86 16.08 -2.96
C GLU A 164 10.42 16.44 -2.57
N LYS A 165 9.44 15.79 -3.20
CA LYS A 165 8.00 16.00 -2.97
C LYS A 165 7.60 17.48 -3.05
N LYS A 166 8.20 18.22 -3.98
CA LYS A 166 8.10 19.69 -4.05
C LYS A 166 6.69 20.21 -4.26
N PHE A 167 5.84 19.44 -4.93
CA PHE A 167 4.52 19.90 -5.38
C PHE A 167 3.36 19.38 -4.52
N ILE A 168 3.64 18.61 -3.46
CA ILE A 168 2.58 18.15 -2.55
C ILE A 168 2.03 19.32 -1.73
N GLN A 169 0.74 19.24 -1.36
CA GLN A 169 0.14 20.21 -0.44
C GLN A 169 0.83 20.12 0.92
N LYS A 170 1.32 21.22 1.49
CA LYS A 170 1.82 21.13 2.86
C LYS A 170 0.63 20.95 3.80
N LEU A 171 0.67 19.92 4.64
CA LEU A 171 -0.27 19.80 5.75
C LEU A 171 -0.18 21.07 6.61
N PRO A 172 -1.30 21.61 7.12
CA PRO A 172 -1.25 22.66 8.11
C PRO A 172 -0.32 22.21 9.24
N GLU A 173 0.56 23.09 9.71
CA GLU A 173 1.38 22.83 10.90
C GLU A 173 0.47 22.73 12.12
N THR A 174 -0.25 21.61 12.28
CA THR A 174 -0.95 21.29 13.51
C THR A 174 0.12 21.03 14.55
N GLY A 175 0.24 21.97 15.48
CA GLY A 175 1.30 22.03 16.47
C GLY A 175 1.51 20.71 17.20
N ARG A 176 2.78 20.49 17.56
CA ARG A 176 3.25 19.46 18.51
C ARG A 176 2.20 19.19 19.60
N ASN A 177 1.80 17.93 19.74
CA ASN A 177 0.96 17.37 20.80
C ASN A 177 -0.54 17.76 20.75
N ILE A 178 -1.34 16.97 20.04
CA ILE A 178 -2.72 16.73 20.43
C ILE A 178 -2.82 15.25 20.83
N PRO A 179 -3.07 14.92 22.12
CA PRO A 179 -3.36 13.55 22.51
C PRO A 179 -4.66 13.11 21.83
N LEU A 180 -4.64 11.91 21.26
CA LEU A 180 -5.77 11.21 20.67
C LEU A 180 -7.04 11.47 21.47
N ARG A 181 -7.95 12.27 20.91
CA ARG A 181 -9.21 12.60 21.56
C ARG A 181 -10.07 11.35 21.53
N ARG A 182 -10.31 10.76 22.70
CA ARG A 182 -11.24 9.64 22.93
C ARG A 182 -12.56 9.89 22.19
N SER A 183 -12.91 8.97 21.28
CA SER A 183 -14.31 8.65 21.00
C SER A 183 -14.92 8.16 22.32
N SER A 184 -15.53 9.09 23.04
CA SER A 184 -16.18 8.81 24.31
C SER A 184 -17.46 8.05 24.00
N ALA A 185 -17.45 6.74 24.23
CA ALA A 185 -18.64 5.91 24.33
C ALA A 185 -19.65 6.62 25.25
N ARG A 186 -20.67 7.21 24.62
CA ARG A 186 -21.74 7.93 25.31
C ARG A 186 -22.62 6.87 25.97
N ARG A 187 -22.31 6.55 27.22
CA ARG A 187 -23.22 5.79 28.09
C ARG A 187 -24.55 6.55 28.14
N ASN A 188 -25.60 5.93 27.63
CA ASN A 188 -26.98 6.40 27.76
C ASN A 188 -27.29 6.73 29.22
N ARG A 189 -27.43 8.02 29.53
CA ARG A 189 -27.98 8.50 30.79
C ARG A 189 -29.48 8.64 30.58
N ALA A 190 -30.21 7.58 30.90
CA ALA A 190 -31.67 7.62 30.95
C ALA A 190 -32.12 8.67 31.98
N ASN A 191 -33.00 9.55 31.53
CA ASN A 191 -33.67 10.58 32.29
C ASN A 191 -34.48 9.92 33.42
N THR A 192 -34.10 10.18 34.68
CA THR A 192 -34.95 9.85 35.84
C THR A 192 -35.14 11.12 36.66
N GLN A 193 -36.40 11.52 36.76
CA GLN A 193 -36.88 12.63 37.56
C GLN A 193 -36.45 12.48 39.03
N GLU A 194 -36.14 13.62 39.64
CA GLU A 194 -35.77 13.76 41.04
C GLU A 194 -36.80 13.12 42.00
N ARG A 195 -36.32 12.40 43.02
CA ARG A 195 -37.04 12.23 44.30
C ARG A 195 -36.06 12.33 45.47
N PRO A 196 -36.47 12.96 46.58
CA PRO A 196 -35.58 13.24 47.71
C PRO A 196 -35.43 12.04 48.67
N ALA A 197 -34.45 12.20 49.57
CA ALA A 197 -33.88 11.24 50.49
C ALA A 197 -34.87 10.46 51.38
N GLY A 198 -34.53 9.19 51.66
CA GLY A 198 -35.04 8.47 52.83
C GLY A 198 -35.13 6.94 52.69
N SER A 199 -34.36 6.24 53.53
CA SER A 199 -34.54 4.84 53.98
C SER A 199 -34.25 3.68 53.02
N ARG A 200 -33.39 2.76 53.50
CA ARG A 200 -32.90 1.53 52.85
C ARG A 200 -33.71 0.32 53.35
N PRO A 201 -34.16 -0.61 52.48
CA PRO A 201 -34.58 -1.95 52.92
C PRO A 201 -33.73 -3.10 52.31
N PRO A 202 -33.86 -4.33 52.85
CA PRO A 202 -32.83 -5.37 52.79
C PRO A 202 -32.99 -6.41 51.67
N LEU A 203 -31.89 -7.10 51.38
CA LEU A 203 -31.72 -8.17 50.38
C LEU A 203 -32.52 -9.44 50.72
N LYS A 204 -33.02 -10.14 49.69
CA LYS A 204 -33.59 -11.50 49.77
C LYS A 204 -33.02 -12.43 48.67
N PRO A 205 -33.03 -13.77 48.88
CA PRO A 205 -32.01 -14.68 48.37
C PRO A 205 -32.40 -15.52 47.13
N LYS A 206 -31.37 -16.14 46.53
CA LYS A 206 -31.38 -17.04 45.35
C LYS A 206 -32.19 -18.34 45.57
N PRO A 207 -32.73 -18.96 44.51
CA PRO A 207 -33.06 -20.39 44.54
C PRO A 207 -32.01 -21.25 43.79
N ASN A 208 -31.85 -22.48 44.29
CA ASN A 208 -30.94 -23.53 43.82
C ASN A 208 -31.59 -24.44 42.75
N ARG A 209 -30.74 -24.90 41.82
CA ARG A 209 -30.60 -26.23 41.19
C ARG A 209 -31.77 -27.24 41.27
N ALA A 210 -32.20 -27.74 40.11
CA ALA A 210 -32.81 -29.06 39.94
C ALA A 210 -32.25 -29.76 38.67
N THR A 211 -32.39 -31.08 38.61
CA THR A 211 -31.50 -32.05 37.95
C THR A 211 -32.28 -32.96 36.97
N LEU A 212 -31.72 -33.18 35.75
CA LEU A 212 -31.85 -34.34 34.81
C LEU A 212 -33.22 -34.63 34.11
N PRO A 213 -33.29 -35.32 32.92
CA PRO A 213 -32.46 -36.46 32.46
C PRO A 213 -32.03 -36.49 30.96
N ARG A 214 -31.38 -37.61 30.57
CA ARG A 214 -30.70 -37.91 29.29
C ARG A 214 -31.39 -39.08 28.54
N LEU A 215 -31.24 -39.08 27.19
CA LEU A 215 -31.29 -40.17 26.17
C LEU A 215 -32.63 -40.41 25.42
N PRO A 216 -32.66 -41.01 24.20
CA PRO A 216 -31.67 -41.07 23.09
C PRO A 216 -32.24 -40.90 21.64
N GLY A 217 -31.37 -40.63 20.65
CA GLY A 217 -31.43 -41.25 19.29
C GLY A 217 -32.14 -40.57 18.10
N LEU A 218 -31.36 -40.37 17.02
CA LEU A 218 -31.70 -40.53 15.58
C LEU A 218 -32.44 -39.41 14.79
N ASN A 219 -31.72 -38.63 13.97
CA ASN A 219 -31.56 -38.80 12.50
C ASN A 219 -31.33 -37.50 11.70
N GLN A 220 -30.47 -37.66 10.69
CA GLN A 220 -30.04 -36.72 9.66
C GLN A 220 -31.18 -36.42 8.66
N SER A 221 -31.10 -35.22 8.05
CA SER A 221 -31.85 -34.68 6.90
C SER A 221 -33.34 -34.40 7.10
N ASP A 222 -33.69 -33.15 7.43
CA ASP A 222 -34.18 -32.20 6.41
C ASP A 222 -34.54 -30.81 6.98
N LEU A 223 -34.13 -29.79 6.22
CA LEU A 223 -34.70 -28.44 6.13
C LEU A 223 -34.39 -27.40 7.23
N LEU A 224 -33.34 -26.61 6.91
CA LEU A 224 -33.46 -25.18 6.63
C LEU A 224 -34.62 -24.46 7.34
N GLN A 225 -34.37 -23.88 8.51
CA GLN A 225 -34.75 -22.51 8.86
C GLN A 225 -34.23 -22.20 10.27
N LYS A 226 -33.66 -21.00 10.46
CA LYS A 226 -33.27 -20.34 11.73
C LYS A 226 -31.86 -20.65 12.23
N ASN A 227 -30.90 -19.90 11.68
CA ASN A 227 -30.19 -18.90 12.46
C ASN A 227 -29.97 -17.67 11.59
N ASN A 228 -31.07 -16.97 11.37
CA ASN A 228 -31.07 -15.57 10.97
C ASN A 228 -30.93 -14.76 12.26
N THR A 229 -29.71 -14.45 12.66
CA THR A 229 -29.43 -13.22 13.42
C THR A 229 -28.87 -12.21 12.44
N GLY A 230 -29.71 -11.80 11.49
CA GLY A 230 -29.69 -10.44 11.00
C GLY A 230 -30.05 -9.53 12.16
N ILE A 231 -29.03 -8.88 12.72
CA ILE A 231 -29.08 -7.79 13.68
C ILE A 231 -27.79 -7.01 13.38
N HIS A 232 -27.76 -5.78 12.90
CA HIS A 232 -28.79 -4.87 12.43
C HIS A 232 -28.05 -3.91 11.48
N LYS A 233 -28.54 -3.74 10.24
CA LYS A 233 -28.35 -2.50 9.50
C LYS A 233 -29.27 -1.48 10.17
N ASP A 234 -28.90 -1.05 11.36
CA ASP A 234 -29.39 0.22 11.86
C ASP A 234 -28.53 1.24 11.14
N GLY A 235 -29.17 2.19 10.44
CA GLY A 235 -28.47 3.20 9.64
C GLY A 235 -27.35 3.81 10.47
N GLU A 236 -26.13 3.40 10.16
CA GLU A 236 -24.96 4.18 10.49
C GLU A 236 -25.15 5.41 9.61
N ASP A 237 -25.50 6.52 10.26
CA ASP A 237 -25.10 7.82 9.75
C ASP A 237 -23.69 7.59 9.19
N ASP A 238 -23.51 7.72 7.87
CA ASP A 238 -22.20 7.83 7.22
C ASP A 238 -21.58 9.11 7.81
N GLU A 239 -21.17 9.07 9.08
CA GLU A 239 -20.22 9.99 9.66
C GLU A 239 -18.93 9.66 8.92
N GLU A 240 -18.79 10.26 7.73
CA GLU A 240 -17.58 10.31 6.95
C GLU A 240 -16.48 10.71 7.93
N GLU A 241 -15.78 9.71 8.45
CA GLU A 241 -14.95 9.90 9.65
C GLU A 241 -13.92 10.96 9.27
N ASP A 242 -13.89 12.07 10.02
CA ASP A 242 -13.06 13.21 9.64
C ASP A 242 -11.58 12.81 9.68
N LEU A 243 -11.06 12.40 8.53
CA LEU A 243 -9.67 12.04 8.33
C LEU A 243 -8.79 13.29 8.26
N SER A 244 -9.39 14.49 8.22
CA SER A 244 -8.65 15.74 8.15
C SER A 244 -7.88 15.99 9.45
N GLY A 245 -6.57 16.25 9.31
CA GLY A 245 -5.70 16.56 10.44
C GLY A 245 -5.18 15.36 11.24
N LEU A 246 -5.45 14.12 10.82
CA LEU A 246 -4.75 12.96 11.39
C LEU A 246 -3.25 13.00 11.09
N HIS A 247 -2.44 12.51 12.03
CA HIS A 247 -1.02 12.23 11.77
C HIS A 247 -0.90 11.26 10.59
N PRO A 248 0.04 11.43 9.64
CA PRO A 248 0.14 10.59 8.44
C PRO A 248 0.12 9.08 8.72
N GLY A 249 0.81 8.63 9.77
CA GLY A 249 0.77 7.21 10.18
C GLY A 249 -0.62 6.71 10.62
N ALA A 250 -1.38 7.55 11.34
CA ALA A 250 -2.75 7.22 11.74
C ALA A 250 -3.71 7.28 10.54
N LEU A 251 -3.49 8.23 9.62
CA LEU A 251 -4.22 8.32 8.37
C LEU A 251 -4.02 7.07 7.51
N LEU A 252 -2.78 6.59 7.36
CA LEU A 252 -2.46 5.35 6.66
C LEU A 252 -3.14 4.14 7.33
N TYR A 253 -3.08 4.07 8.66
CA TYR A 253 -3.71 2.99 9.43
C TYR A 253 -5.24 2.92 9.20
N ARG A 254 -5.94 4.05 9.30
CA ARG A 254 -7.40 4.09 9.10
C ARG A 254 -7.80 3.86 7.64
N SER A 255 -7.11 4.52 6.70
CA SER A 255 -7.38 4.34 5.27
C SER A 255 -7.10 2.92 4.78
N ALA A 256 -6.16 2.20 5.41
CA ALA A 256 -5.95 0.77 5.14
C ALA A 256 -7.17 -0.08 5.55
N ALA A 257 -7.79 0.19 6.71
CA ALA A 257 -8.99 -0.50 7.15
C ALA A 257 -10.20 -0.19 6.23
N LEU A 258 -10.30 1.04 5.76
CA LEU A 258 -11.34 1.51 4.83
C LEU A 258 -11.06 1.17 3.36
N GLN A 259 -9.89 0.62 3.05
CA GLN A 259 -9.46 0.30 1.67
C GLN A 259 -9.43 1.53 0.75
N HIS A 260 -9.10 2.69 1.29
CA HIS A 260 -9.12 3.96 0.56
C HIS A 260 -7.73 4.31 0.00
N PHE A 261 -7.36 3.66 -1.11
CA PHE A 261 -6.02 3.70 -1.70
C PHE A 261 -5.45 5.09 -2.00
N PRO A 262 -6.23 6.05 -2.56
CA PRO A 262 -5.71 7.40 -2.76
C PRO A 262 -5.27 8.10 -1.47
N VAL A 263 -5.98 7.88 -0.36
CA VAL A 263 -5.59 8.43 0.96
C VAL A 263 -4.41 7.68 1.57
N MET A 264 -4.31 6.36 1.34
CA MET A 264 -3.11 5.61 1.72
C MET A 264 -1.87 6.16 1.00
N ALA A 265 -1.97 6.43 -0.30
CA ALA A 265 -0.91 7.04 -1.11
C ALA A 265 -0.56 8.46 -0.65
N ASP A 266 -1.58 9.27 -0.31
CA ASP A 266 -1.41 10.62 0.23
C ASP A 266 -0.68 10.60 1.58
N ALA A 267 -1.06 9.69 2.47
CA ALA A 267 -0.39 9.50 3.76
C ALA A 267 1.11 9.19 3.59
N LEU A 268 1.46 8.28 2.66
CA LEU A 268 2.86 7.97 2.34
C LEU A 268 3.59 9.16 1.68
N ALA A 269 2.90 9.92 0.83
CA ALA A 269 3.43 11.17 0.29
C ALA A 269 3.76 12.15 1.43
N HIS A 270 2.94 12.21 2.47
CA HIS A 270 3.19 12.98 3.70
C HIS A 270 4.13 12.33 4.71
N GLY A 271 4.80 11.23 4.35
CA GLY A 271 5.84 10.62 5.17
C GLY A 271 5.30 9.74 6.29
N ALA A 272 4.09 9.20 6.14
CA ALA A 272 3.62 8.12 7.00
C ALA A 272 4.64 6.97 7.01
N ASP A 273 4.98 6.49 8.21
CA ASP A 273 5.68 5.23 8.35
C ASP A 273 4.73 4.10 7.97
N VAL A 274 5.09 3.31 6.96
CA VAL A 274 4.30 2.14 6.52
C VAL A 274 4.13 1.11 7.64
N ASN A 275 5.06 1.10 8.61
CA ASN A 275 5.05 0.24 9.79
C ASN A 275 4.55 0.96 11.04
N TRP A 276 3.83 2.09 10.89
CA TRP A 276 3.30 2.84 12.03
C TRP A 276 2.47 1.94 12.94
N VAL A 277 2.62 2.13 14.25
CA VAL A 277 1.98 1.31 15.27
C VAL A 277 0.92 2.12 16.01
N ASN A 278 -0.33 1.66 15.97
CA ASN A 278 -1.41 2.24 16.75
C ASN A 278 -1.32 1.76 18.20
N THR A 279 -0.61 2.52 19.04
CA THR A 279 -0.46 2.19 20.47
C THR A 279 -1.76 2.19 21.27
N VAL A 280 -2.84 2.78 20.75
CA VAL A 280 -4.16 2.79 21.41
C VAL A 280 -4.98 1.54 21.08
N GLU A 281 -4.82 0.99 19.88
CA GLU A 281 -5.52 -0.21 19.41
C GLU A 281 -4.56 -1.39 19.31
N GLU A 282 -4.29 -2.02 20.45
CA GLU A 282 -3.50 -3.25 20.55
C GLU A 282 -2.10 -3.18 19.89
N SER A 283 -1.52 -2.01 19.64
CA SER A 283 -0.28 -1.89 18.85
C SER A 283 -0.39 -2.50 17.44
N SER A 284 -1.56 -2.37 16.82
CA SER A 284 -1.81 -2.86 15.46
C SER A 284 -1.14 -1.98 14.40
N THR A 285 -0.80 -2.57 13.25
CA THR A 285 -0.17 -1.88 12.11
C THR A 285 -1.16 -1.72 10.95
N PRO A 286 -0.89 -0.82 9.98
CA PRO A 286 -1.70 -0.73 8.76
C PRO A 286 -1.85 -2.08 8.04
N LEU A 287 -0.79 -2.91 8.04
CA LEU A 287 -0.84 -4.23 7.39
C LEU A 287 -1.77 -5.19 8.13
N ILE A 288 -1.77 -5.19 9.47
CA ILE A 288 -2.72 -5.98 10.26
C ILE A 288 -4.16 -5.49 9.98
N GLN A 289 -4.38 -4.19 9.84
CA GLN A 289 -5.71 -3.67 9.49
C GLN A 289 -6.19 -4.08 8.09
N ALA A 290 -5.31 -4.03 7.09
CA ALA A 290 -5.63 -4.52 5.76
C ALA A 290 -6.00 -6.02 5.76
N VAL A 291 -5.30 -6.83 6.57
CA VAL A 291 -5.63 -8.25 6.78
C VAL A 291 -7.00 -8.41 7.45
N THR A 292 -7.27 -7.64 8.52
CA THR A 292 -8.57 -7.68 9.21
C THR A 292 -9.73 -7.29 8.29
N ALA A 293 -9.51 -6.33 7.39
CA ALA A 293 -10.47 -5.91 6.36
C ALA A 293 -10.61 -6.91 5.20
N ASN A 294 -9.87 -8.03 5.21
CA ASN A 294 -9.79 -9.01 4.13
C ASN A 294 -9.45 -8.39 2.76
N SER A 295 -8.59 -7.37 2.75
CA SER A 295 -8.25 -6.64 1.53
C SER A 295 -6.85 -7.02 1.04
N LEU A 296 -6.81 -7.96 0.09
CA LEU A 296 -5.55 -8.37 -0.54
C LEU A 296 -4.88 -7.21 -1.28
N ALA A 297 -5.65 -6.35 -1.94
CA ALA A 297 -5.09 -5.18 -2.62
C ALA A 297 -4.47 -4.17 -1.64
N ALA A 298 -5.08 -3.92 -0.47
CA ALA A 298 -4.49 -3.06 0.54
C ALA A 298 -3.24 -3.69 1.18
N CYS A 299 -3.24 -5.01 1.40
CA CYS A 299 -2.05 -5.75 1.80
C CYS A 299 -0.93 -5.59 0.77
N GLU A 300 -1.24 -5.81 -0.51
CA GLU A 300 -0.31 -5.67 -1.62
C GLU A 300 0.26 -4.25 -1.69
N PHE A 301 -0.56 -3.22 -1.57
CA PHE A 301 -0.09 -1.82 -1.55
C PHE A 301 0.92 -1.56 -0.43
N LEU A 302 0.63 -2.03 0.79
CA LEU A 302 1.49 -1.84 1.95
C LEU A 302 2.80 -2.64 1.80
N LEU A 303 2.73 -3.87 1.30
CA LEU A 303 3.90 -4.71 1.04
C LEU A 303 4.80 -4.09 -0.04
N GLN A 304 4.21 -3.59 -1.13
CA GLN A 304 4.93 -2.85 -2.16
C GLN A 304 5.55 -1.55 -1.63
N ASN A 305 5.08 -1.02 -0.51
CA ASN A 305 5.65 0.14 0.18
C ASN A 305 6.54 -0.22 1.39
N GLY A 306 6.85 -1.50 1.62
CA GLY A 306 7.83 -1.95 2.61
C GLY A 306 7.26 -2.28 3.99
N ALA A 307 5.97 -2.62 4.07
CA ALA A 307 5.38 -3.14 5.31
C ALA A 307 6.09 -4.42 5.76
N ASN A 308 6.41 -4.49 7.05
CA ASN A 308 7.05 -5.62 7.68
C ASN A 308 6.01 -6.66 8.09
N VAL A 309 6.02 -7.79 7.40
CA VAL A 309 5.14 -8.94 7.63
C VAL A 309 5.30 -9.58 9.02
N ASN A 310 6.38 -9.26 9.73
CA ASN A 310 6.69 -9.85 11.03
C ASN A 310 6.34 -8.94 12.22
N THR A 311 5.85 -7.73 12.00
CA THR A 311 5.48 -6.84 13.10
C THR A 311 4.24 -7.37 13.81
N ALA A 312 4.38 -7.67 15.10
CA ALA A 312 3.31 -8.23 15.92
C ALA A 312 2.58 -7.15 16.73
N ASP A 313 1.29 -7.38 16.96
CA ASP A 313 0.48 -6.62 17.91
C ASP A 313 0.89 -6.90 19.37
N SER A 314 0.21 -6.24 20.31
CA SER A 314 0.41 -6.39 21.76
C SER A 314 0.11 -7.80 22.30
N ASN A 315 -0.62 -8.62 21.54
CA ASN A 315 -0.88 -10.02 21.84
C ASN A 315 0.17 -10.95 21.21
N GLY A 316 1.22 -10.39 20.59
CA GLY A 316 2.25 -11.15 19.89
C GLY A 316 1.81 -11.72 18.54
N ARG A 317 0.69 -11.24 17.99
CA ARG A 317 0.14 -11.72 16.71
C ARG A 317 0.54 -10.80 15.57
N GLY A 318 1.34 -11.34 14.64
CA GLY A 318 1.59 -10.69 13.34
C GLY A 318 0.45 -10.86 12.32
N PRO A 319 0.55 -10.19 11.15
CA PRO A 319 -0.43 -10.27 10.06
C PRO A 319 -0.90 -11.70 9.72
N LEU A 320 0.02 -12.66 9.61
CA LEU A 320 -0.31 -14.05 9.28
C LEU A 320 -1.17 -14.74 10.35
N HIS A 321 -0.98 -14.40 11.62
CA HIS A 321 -1.81 -14.93 12.71
C HIS A 321 -3.24 -14.42 12.58
N HIS A 322 -3.42 -13.12 12.29
CA HIS A 322 -4.74 -12.52 12.06
C HIS A 322 -5.45 -13.15 10.86
N ALA A 323 -4.75 -13.31 9.72
CA ALA A 323 -5.31 -13.98 8.55
C ALA A 323 -5.79 -15.41 8.87
N THR A 324 -4.98 -16.18 9.61
CA THR A 324 -5.33 -17.55 10.02
C THR A 324 -6.53 -17.60 10.96
N ILE A 325 -6.59 -16.71 11.96
CA ILE A 325 -7.67 -16.65 12.94
C ILE A 325 -9.00 -16.26 12.27
N LEU A 326 -8.96 -15.35 11.31
CA LEU A 326 -10.13 -14.87 10.57
C LEU A 326 -10.53 -15.79 9.40
N GLY A 327 -9.69 -16.78 9.06
CA GLY A 327 -9.94 -17.72 7.96
C GLY A 327 -9.72 -17.12 6.57
N HIS A 328 -8.86 -16.11 6.45
CA HIS A 328 -8.46 -15.54 5.17
C HIS A 328 -7.36 -16.42 4.54
N THR A 329 -7.62 -16.97 3.35
CA THR A 329 -6.74 -17.96 2.68
C THR A 329 -6.06 -17.42 1.42
N GLY A 330 -6.22 -16.13 1.12
CA GLY A 330 -5.67 -15.46 -0.06
C GLY A 330 -4.40 -14.68 0.23
#